data_AF-A0A9K3D685-F1
#
_entry.id   AF-A0A9K3D685-F1
#
_cell.length_a   1.000
_cell.length_b   1.000
_cell.length_c   1.000
_cell.angle_alpha   90.00
_cell.angle_beta   90.00
_cell.angle_gamma   90.00
#
_symmetry.space_group_name_H-M   'P 1'
#
loop_
_entity.id
_entity.type
_entity.pdbx_description
1 polymer ?
#
loop_
_entity_poly.entity_id
_entity_poly.type
_entity_poly.pdbx_seq_one_letter_code
_entity_poly.pdbx_strand_id
1 'polypeptide(L)'
;MFIYLNGQSSRCPTAIASGQHTFLVASVAGSSSDSVREGGIHSYSLSSEGEVCLERLHHSDPLVLSFASSASDQVVSGGKVYMYSGNRKEGQPRYQVLVHDLADPSALRSLVGNTHIPHVIGSDGTKQRTSSMVHAWLGLSHTISLGDGVILLNGLTSSSPKPRTYLYDTEHNAFTRDLRDTPSYKTHALVCGRVHAFASNGAHFTYTVKGGWVSEGMLPDGVQPVSRAEAFGRLILLFKWNSHREYIHVYDTISGDCIKLVDSPRCDKEFVSITRVVRVGHRILKLDVGFLQPGQHRDTPQGERLDGFEGRVGYMYTLNPALLYPSEEMGWGRVLEWDKSRRDGRGE
;
A
#
# COMPACT_ATOMS: atom_id res chain seq x y z
N MET A 1 -7.63 10.22 12.81
CA MET A 1 -6.24 10.67 12.52
C MET A 1 -5.42 9.41 12.26
N PHE A 2 -4.86 9.21 11.07
CA PHE A 2 -4.13 7.96 10.76
C PHE A 2 -2.70 8.06 11.29
N ILE A 3 -2.15 7.02 11.91
CA ILE A 3 -0.75 6.96 12.32
C ILE A 3 -0.07 5.83 11.55
N TYR A 4 0.79 6.20 10.59
CA TYR A 4 1.75 5.25 10.00
C TYR A 4 2.92 5.07 10.95
N LEU A 5 3.41 3.86 11.17
CA LEU A 5 4.64 3.68 11.94
C LEU A 5 5.73 3.07 11.11
N ASN A 6 6.92 3.57 11.41
CA ASN A 6 8.16 3.24 10.75
C ASN A 6 8.54 1.80 11.08
N GLY A 7 8.84 1.05 10.05
CA GLY A 7 9.52 -0.23 10.14
C GLY A 7 10.72 -0.08 9.24
N GLN A 8 11.86 -0.49 9.78
CA GLN A 8 13.21 -0.29 9.26
C GLN A 8 13.49 -1.05 7.94
N SER A 9 12.47 -1.28 7.13
CA SER A 9 12.53 -1.85 5.81
C SER A 9 12.34 -0.70 4.82
N SER A 10 13.11 -0.68 3.73
CA SER A 10 12.91 0.23 2.57
C SER A 10 11.50 0.11 1.93
N ARG A 11 10.64 -0.71 2.51
CA ARG A 11 9.20 -0.84 2.26
C ARG A 11 8.51 -0.63 3.61
N CYS A 12 7.85 0.52 3.74
CA CYS A 12 7.17 0.96 4.96
C CYS A 12 6.22 -0.13 5.47
N PRO A 13 6.09 -0.31 6.80
CA PRO A 13 4.98 -1.06 7.36
C PRO A 13 3.67 -0.47 6.86
N THR A 14 2.79 -1.34 6.41
CA THR A 14 1.40 -0.96 6.18
C THR A 14 0.77 -0.79 7.54
N ALA A 15 0.63 0.46 8.00
CA ALA A 15 -0.24 0.76 9.12
C ALA A 15 -1.67 0.74 8.62
N ILE A 16 -2.51 -0.11 9.21
CA ILE A 16 -3.88 -0.30 8.78
C ILE A 16 -4.80 0.23 9.87
N ALA A 17 -5.71 1.13 9.50
CA ALA A 17 -6.73 1.60 10.42
C ALA A 17 -7.68 0.47 10.80
N SER A 18 -7.83 0.25 12.10
CA SER A 18 -8.76 -0.72 12.69
C SER A 18 -9.94 -0.03 13.39
N GLY A 19 -10.02 1.31 13.35
CA GLY A 19 -11.09 2.10 13.94
C GLY A 19 -10.86 3.60 13.77
N GLN A 20 -11.68 4.44 14.42
CA GLN A 20 -11.49 5.91 14.39
C GLN A 20 -10.15 6.36 15.01
N HIS A 21 -9.64 5.57 15.97
CA HIS A 21 -8.46 5.90 16.77
C HIS A 21 -7.46 4.76 16.91
N THR A 22 -7.66 3.62 16.25
CA THR A 22 -6.77 2.44 16.41
C THR A 22 -6.14 2.05 15.08
N PHE A 23 -4.83 1.76 15.10
CA PHE A 23 -4.06 1.32 13.94
C PHE A 23 -3.28 0.07 14.29
N LEU A 24 -3.21 -0.84 13.32
CA LEU A 24 -2.38 -2.03 13.40
C LEU A 24 -1.17 -1.86 12.52
N VAL A 25 -0.01 -2.23 13.03
CA VAL A 25 1.23 -2.20 12.27
C VAL A 25 1.86 -3.57 12.37
N ALA A 26 1.89 -4.26 11.23
CA ALA A 26 2.74 -5.42 11.09
C ALA A 26 4.19 -4.95 11.00
N SER A 27 4.98 -5.22 12.04
CA SER A 27 6.42 -5.06 12.02
C SER A 27 7.07 -6.37 11.60
N VAL A 28 8.14 -6.28 10.81
CA VAL A 28 9.05 -7.40 10.58
C VAL A 28 10.38 -6.98 11.20
N ALA A 29 10.74 -7.59 12.33
CA ALA A 29 12.05 -7.40 12.92
C ALA A 29 13.08 -7.97 11.93
N GLY A 30 14.15 -7.20 11.70
CA GLY A 30 15.15 -7.59 10.73
C GLY A 30 16.00 -8.72 11.26
N SER A 31 16.29 -9.66 10.38
CA SER A 31 17.27 -10.70 10.62
C SER A 31 18.13 -10.85 9.35
N SER A 32 19.39 -11.22 9.54
CA SER A 32 20.34 -11.52 8.46
C SER A 32 19.83 -12.68 7.59
N SER A 33 20.37 -12.81 6.39
CA SER A 33 19.91 -13.70 5.30
C SER A 33 19.60 -15.15 5.67
N ASP A 34 20.08 -15.65 6.81
CA ASP A 34 19.95 -17.04 7.24
C ASP A 34 19.11 -17.27 8.49
N SER A 35 18.51 -16.24 9.07
CA SER A 35 17.69 -16.38 10.29
C SER A 35 16.23 -16.07 10.03
N VAL A 36 15.37 -16.82 10.70
CA VAL A 36 13.93 -16.58 10.79
C VAL A 36 13.66 -15.11 11.16
N ARG A 37 12.83 -14.43 10.36
CA ARG A 37 12.33 -13.09 10.71
C ARG A 37 11.19 -13.23 11.71
N GLU A 38 11.40 -12.73 12.91
CA GLU A 38 10.29 -12.47 13.83
C GLU A 38 9.53 -11.25 13.31
N GLY A 39 8.24 -11.38 13.07
CA GLY A 39 7.38 -10.21 12.88
C GLY A 39 6.28 -10.20 13.93
N GLY A 40 5.86 -8.99 14.30
CA GLY A 40 4.81 -8.76 15.28
C GLY A 40 3.70 -7.89 14.70
N ILE A 41 2.49 -8.03 15.21
CA ILE A 41 1.41 -7.08 14.96
C ILE A 41 1.30 -6.20 16.22
N HIS A 42 1.48 -4.90 16.04
CA HIS A 42 1.36 -3.91 17.10
C HIS A 42 0.06 -3.13 16.93
N SER A 43 -0.67 -2.89 18.02
CA SER A 43 -1.79 -1.96 18.03
C SER A 43 -1.36 -0.63 18.60
N TYR A 44 -1.86 0.43 17.99
CA TYR A 44 -1.66 1.79 18.45
C TYR A 44 -3.02 2.41 18.58
N SER A 45 -3.36 2.83 19.79
CA SER A 45 -4.53 3.66 20.04
C SER A 45 -4.09 5.12 20.16
N LEU A 46 -4.93 6.00 19.65
CA LEU A 46 -4.74 7.42 19.74
C LEU A 46 -5.70 8.00 20.78
N SER A 47 -5.17 8.70 21.79
CA SER A 47 -6.02 9.45 22.70
C SER A 47 -6.69 10.62 21.96
N SER A 48 -7.78 11.14 22.53
CA SER A 48 -8.43 12.37 22.06
C SER A 48 -7.49 13.58 22.05
N GLU A 49 -6.41 13.52 22.85
CA GLU A 49 -5.39 14.55 22.98
C GLU A 49 -4.22 14.35 22.00
N GLY A 50 -4.26 13.29 21.18
CA GLY A 50 -3.25 13.01 20.17
C GLY A 50 -2.04 12.21 20.69
N GLU A 51 -2.09 11.72 21.92
CA GLU A 51 -1.07 10.82 22.45
C GLU A 51 -1.20 9.43 21.84
N VAL A 52 -0.06 8.80 21.56
CA VAL A 52 -0.02 7.45 20.99
C VAL A 52 0.22 6.46 22.11
N CYS A 53 -0.82 5.70 22.48
CA CYS A 53 -0.67 4.54 23.33
C CYS A 53 -0.28 3.35 22.46
N LEU A 54 0.95 2.89 22.61
CA LEU A 54 1.40 1.63 22.03
C LEU A 54 0.95 0.50 22.94
N GLU A 55 0.05 -0.34 22.46
CA GLU A 55 -0.31 -1.59 23.11
C GLU A 55 0.24 -2.74 22.27
N ARG A 56 1.22 -3.44 22.82
CA ARG A 56 1.79 -4.61 22.15
C ARG A 56 0.81 -5.77 22.31
N LEU A 57 0.03 -6.04 21.26
CA LEU A 57 -1.03 -7.06 21.29
C LEU A 57 -0.50 -8.50 21.48
N HIS A 58 0.77 -8.79 21.14
CA HIS A 58 1.30 -10.15 21.22
C HIS A 58 2.71 -10.27 21.80
N HIS A 59 2.81 -11.19 22.76
CA HIS A 59 4.02 -11.90 23.21
C HIS A 59 3.63 -13.36 23.44
N SER A 60 3.26 -14.07 22.37
CA SER A 60 3.17 -15.54 22.43
C SER A 60 4.48 -16.13 21.92
N ASP A 61 4.85 -17.31 22.41
CA ASP A 61 5.99 -18.14 21.94
C ASP A 61 6.21 -17.98 20.44
N PRO A 62 7.47 -18.07 19.93
CA PRO A 62 7.82 -17.76 18.56
C PRO A 62 7.16 -18.74 17.58
N LEU A 63 5.87 -18.57 17.37
CA LEU A 63 5.22 -18.76 16.10
C LEU A 63 5.86 -17.71 15.22
N VAL A 64 6.99 -18.14 14.68
CA VAL A 64 7.64 -17.63 13.50
C VAL A 64 6.57 -17.40 12.45
N LEU A 65 5.93 -16.23 12.49
CA LEU A 65 5.28 -15.67 11.35
C LEU A 65 6.43 -15.32 10.42
N SER A 66 6.90 -16.31 9.66
CA SER A 66 7.86 -16.06 8.60
C SER A 66 7.13 -15.24 7.55
N PHE A 67 7.27 -13.92 7.68
CA PHE A 67 6.95 -12.99 6.62
C PHE A 67 7.97 -13.23 5.51
N ALA A 68 7.72 -14.25 4.70
CA ALA A 68 8.63 -14.73 3.66
C ALA A 68 8.83 -13.71 2.54
N SER A 69 8.12 -12.58 2.54
CA SER A 69 8.44 -11.48 1.65
C SER A 69 8.19 -10.12 2.30
N SER A 70 9.18 -9.24 2.17
CA SER A 70 9.10 -7.80 2.43
C SER A 70 8.18 -7.06 1.45
N ALA A 71 7.33 -7.76 0.70
CA ALA A 71 6.59 -7.25 -0.46
C ALA A 71 5.09 -7.54 -0.42
N SER A 72 4.57 -8.08 0.67
CA SER A 72 3.18 -8.51 0.75
C SER A 72 2.28 -7.32 1.10
N ASP A 73 1.40 -6.95 0.17
CA ASP A 73 0.30 -6.04 0.46
C ASP A 73 -0.60 -6.68 1.53
N GLN A 74 -1.00 -5.86 2.51
CA GLN A 74 -1.85 -6.26 3.62
C GLN A 74 -3.12 -5.43 3.59
N VAL A 75 -4.25 -6.09 3.85
CA VAL A 75 -5.56 -5.46 3.81
C VAL A 75 -6.33 -5.81 5.06
N VAL A 76 -7.01 -4.84 5.68
CA VAL A 76 -8.00 -5.10 6.72
C VAL A 76 -9.40 -5.03 6.13
N SER A 77 -10.22 -6.03 6.46
CA SER A 77 -11.64 -6.06 6.14
C SER A 77 -12.38 -6.85 7.21
N GLY A 78 -13.53 -6.34 7.69
CA GLY A 78 -14.38 -7.07 8.64
C GLY A 78 -13.69 -7.54 9.93
N GLY A 79 -12.76 -6.74 10.48
CA GLY A 79 -12.02 -7.11 11.69
C GLY A 79 -10.93 -8.18 11.46
N LYS A 80 -10.54 -8.44 10.21
CA LYS A 80 -9.50 -9.41 9.85
C LYS A 80 -8.42 -8.77 9.01
N VAL A 81 -7.18 -9.20 9.18
CA VAL A 81 -6.04 -8.84 8.34
C VAL A 81 -5.82 -9.96 7.32
N TYR A 82 -5.81 -9.60 6.05
CA TYR A 82 -5.54 -10.46 4.92
C TYR A 82 -4.15 -10.15 4.40
N MET A 83 -3.30 -11.17 4.37
CA MET A 83 -1.92 -11.04 3.95
C MET A 83 -1.62 -12.09 2.91
N TYR A 84 -0.95 -11.68 1.85
CA TYR A 84 -0.43 -12.63 0.89
C TYR A 84 0.89 -13.22 1.40
N SER A 85 1.02 -14.54 1.43
CA SER A 85 2.26 -15.23 1.79
C SER A 85 2.66 -16.21 0.69
N GLY A 86 3.89 -16.05 0.20
CA GLY A 86 4.51 -16.99 -0.73
C GLY A 86 5.65 -17.71 -0.04
N ASN A 87 5.53 -19.02 0.13
CA ASN A 87 6.60 -19.87 0.62
C ASN A 87 7.01 -20.85 -0.47
N ARG A 88 8.32 -20.99 -0.69
CA ARG A 88 8.87 -22.10 -1.48
C ARG A 88 9.14 -23.24 -0.51
N LYS A 89 8.26 -24.23 -0.45
CA LYS A 89 8.54 -25.49 0.25
C LYS A 89 8.81 -26.55 -0.82
N GLU A 90 9.97 -27.22 -0.72
CA GLU A 90 10.32 -28.35 -1.62
C GLU A 90 10.30 -28.00 -3.11
N GLY A 91 10.75 -26.79 -3.48
CA GLY A 91 10.83 -26.36 -4.88
C GLY A 91 9.49 -26.01 -5.55
N GLN A 92 8.35 -26.27 -4.90
CA GLN A 92 7.05 -25.81 -5.38
C GLN A 92 6.66 -24.49 -4.69
N PRO A 93 6.35 -23.44 -5.46
CA PRO A 93 5.84 -22.21 -4.88
C PRO A 93 4.43 -22.47 -4.32
N ARG A 94 4.29 -22.34 -3.00
CA ARG A 94 3.00 -22.33 -2.32
C ARG A 94 2.64 -20.90 -1.98
N TYR A 95 1.53 -20.48 -2.56
CA TYR A 95 1.00 -19.15 -2.37
C TYR A 95 -0.34 -19.26 -1.64
N GLN A 96 -0.48 -18.52 -0.55
CA GLN A 96 -1.65 -18.59 0.32
C GLN A 96 -2.04 -17.19 0.79
N VAL A 97 -3.33 -17.00 1.07
CA VAL A 97 -3.81 -15.82 1.79
C VAL A 97 -3.90 -16.21 3.25
N LEU A 98 -3.08 -15.58 4.08
CA LEU A 98 -3.17 -15.68 5.52
C LEU A 98 -4.25 -14.73 6.00
N VAL A 99 -5.14 -15.25 6.84
CA VAL A 99 -6.18 -14.46 7.51
C VAL A 99 -5.90 -14.50 9.00
N HIS A 100 -5.75 -13.32 9.56
CA HIS A 100 -5.58 -13.12 10.99
C HIS A 100 -6.82 -12.40 11.52
N ASP A 101 -7.54 -13.06 12.42
CA ASP A 101 -8.70 -12.47 13.08
C ASP A 101 -8.22 -11.55 14.22
N LEU A 102 -8.64 -10.29 14.21
CA LEU A 102 -8.22 -9.35 15.24
C LEU A 102 -8.94 -9.57 16.56
N ALA A 103 -10.09 -10.23 16.55
CA ALA A 103 -10.81 -10.62 17.76
C ALA A 103 -10.24 -11.90 18.38
N ASP A 104 -9.65 -12.77 17.57
CA ASP A 104 -8.92 -13.96 18.01
C ASP A 104 -7.59 -14.10 17.25
N PRO A 105 -6.57 -13.34 17.66
CA PRO A 105 -5.25 -13.41 17.04
C PRO A 105 -4.59 -14.80 17.05
N SER A 106 -4.99 -15.68 17.98
CA SER A 106 -4.46 -17.04 18.06
C SER A 106 -4.96 -17.93 16.91
N ALA A 107 -6.11 -17.61 16.32
CA ALA A 107 -6.73 -18.34 15.22
C ALA A 107 -6.17 -17.92 13.85
N LEU A 108 -4.87 -18.12 13.61
CA LEU A 108 -4.29 -17.95 12.28
C LEU A 108 -4.90 -18.98 11.31
N ARG A 109 -5.66 -18.50 10.33
CA ARG A 109 -6.25 -19.34 9.28
C ARG A 109 -5.49 -19.14 7.98
N SER A 110 -4.97 -20.23 7.42
CA SER A 110 -4.45 -20.22 6.04
C SER A 110 -5.57 -20.53 5.06
N LEU A 111 -5.91 -19.58 4.20
CA LEU A 111 -6.67 -19.85 2.98
C LEU A 111 -5.68 -20.34 1.93
N VAL A 112 -5.61 -21.66 1.80
CA VAL A 112 -4.69 -22.31 0.86
C VAL A 112 -5.09 -21.96 -0.58
N GLY A 113 -4.09 -21.64 -1.41
CA GLY A 113 -4.23 -21.33 -2.84
C GLY A 113 -4.80 -22.45 -3.73
N ASN A 114 -5.32 -23.53 -3.16
CA ASN A 114 -6.02 -24.60 -3.89
C ASN A 114 -7.55 -24.53 -3.69
N THR A 115 -8.08 -23.38 -3.27
CA THR A 115 -9.52 -23.23 -3.07
C THR A 115 -10.26 -23.31 -4.41
N HIS A 116 -11.38 -24.03 -4.41
CA HIS A 116 -12.30 -24.11 -5.53
C HIS A 116 -12.81 -22.72 -5.91
N ILE A 117 -12.79 -22.39 -7.20
CA ILE A 117 -13.39 -21.17 -7.73
C ILE A 117 -14.82 -21.49 -8.20
N PRO A 118 -15.86 -21.24 -7.39
CA PRO A 118 -17.25 -21.48 -7.77
C PRO A 118 -17.79 -20.52 -8.84
N HIS A 119 -17.14 -19.37 -9.04
CA HIS A 119 -17.64 -18.33 -9.93
C HIS A 119 -16.55 -17.76 -10.83
N VAL A 120 -16.93 -17.38 -12.04
CA VAL A 120 -16.10 -16.59 -12.97
C VAL A 120 -16.84 -15.33 -13.38
N ILE A 121 -16.10 -14.25 -13.63
CA ILE A 121 -16.60 -13.09 -14.38
C ILE A 121 -16.09 -13.24 -15.80
N GLY A 122 -17.00 -13.34 -16.77
CA GLY A 122 -16.69 -13.44 -18.19
C GLY A 122 -16.04 -12.17 -18.75
N SER A 123 -15.55 -12.25 -19.99
CA SER A 123 -15.01 -11.10 -20.71
C SER A 123 -16.04 -9.98 -20.89
N ASP A 124 -17.33 -10.33 -20.89
CA ASP A 124 -18.49 -9.43 -20.95
C ASP A 124 -18.88 -8.84 -19.58
N GLY A 125 -18.19 -9.20 -18.50
CA GLY A 125 -18.50 -8.77 -17.14
C GLY A 125 -19.62 -9.56 -16.46
N THR A 126 -20.18 -10.58 -17.09
CA THR A 126 -21.24 -11.41 -16.48
C THR A 126 -20.65 -12.41 -15.49
N LYS A 127 -21.22 -12.49 -14.28
CA LYS A 127 -20.83 -13.47 -13.27
C LYS A 127 -21.57 -14.79 -13.52
N GLN A 128 -20.83 -15.87 -13.67
CA GLN A 128 -21.36 -17.20 -13.97
C GLN A 128 -20.80 -18.23 -12.98
N ARG A 129 -21.60 -19.25 -12.67
CA ARG A 129 -21.14 -20.39 -11.87
C ARG A 129 -20.31 -21.32 -12.74
N THR A 130 -19.19 -21.79 -12.23
CA THR A 130 -18.33 -22.77 -12.91
C THR A 130 -18.84 -24.18 -12.62
N SER A 131 -18.83 -25.04 -13.65
CA SER A 131 -19.06 -26.49 -13.50
C SER A 131 -17.76 -27.27 -13.28
N SER A 132 -16.61 -26.67 -13.56
CA SER A 132 -15.29 -27.28 -13.45
C SER A 132 -14.55 -26.81 -12.20
N MET A 133 -13.82 -27.73 -11.55
CA MET A 133 -12.90 -27.40 -10.48
C MET A 133 -11.71 -26.62 -11.05
N VAL A 134 -11.79 -25.30 -11.00
CA VAL A 134 -10.66 -24.41 -11.31
C VAL A 134 -10.02 -23.98 -9.99
N HIS A 135 -8.72 -24.24 -9.84
CA HIS A 135 -7.94 -23.76 -8.70
C HIS A 135 -7.45 -22.32 -8.92
N ALA A 136 -7.49 -21.52 -7.86
CA ALA A 136 -6.96 -20.17 -7.85
C ALA A 136 -5.44 -20.17 -7.75
N TRP A 137 -4.76 -20.07 -8.89
CA TRP A 137 -3.31 -19.87 -8.90
C TRP A 137 -3.00 -18.43 -8.49
N LEU A 138 -2.76 -18.23 -7.19
CA LEU A 138 -2.35 -16.94 -6.64
C LEU A 138 -0.85 -16.80 -6.83
N GLY A 139 -0.41 -15.81 -7.62
CA GLY A 139 1.01 -15.52 -7.87
C GLY A 139 1.53 -14.40 -6.98
N LEU A 140 2.78 -13.92 -7.12
CA LEU A 140 3.26 -12.74 -6.38
C LEU A 140 2.24 -11.61 -6.57
N SER A 141 1.49 -11.28 -5.50
CA SER A 141 0.22 -10.58 -5.65
C SER A 141 0.15 -9.26 -4.90
N HIS A 142 -0.60 -8.35 -5.51
CA HIS A 142 -1.25 -7.24 -4.84
C HIS A 142 -2.55 -7.70 -4.17
N THR A 143 -2.80 -7.21 -2.96
CA THR A 143 -4.01 -7.46 -2.17
C THR A 143 -4.67 -6.12 -1.91
N ILE A 144 -5.95 -5.96 -2.30
CA ILE A 144 -6.66 -4.68 -2.23
C ILE A 144 -8.06 -4.91 -1.66
N SER A 145 -8.47 -4.18 -0.62
CA SER A 145 -9.90 -4.16 -0.20
C SER A 145 -10.69 -3.37 -1.22
N LEU A 146 -11.79 -3.91 -1.73
CA LEU A 146 -12.73 -3.16 -2.57
C LEU A 146 -13.90 -2.57 -1.76
N GLY A 147 -13.96 -2.86 -0.44
CA GLY A 147 -15.14 -2.62 0.38
C GLY A 147 -16.08 -3.83 0.41
N ASP A 148 -17.11 -3.77 1.25
CA ASP A 148 -18.19 -4.76 1.35
C ASP A 148 -17.72 -6.22 1.48
N GLY A 149 -16.62 -6.44 2.20
CA GLY A 149 -16.07 -7.77 2.39
C GLY A 149 -15.44 -8.38 1.13
N VAL A 150 -15.17 -7.60 0.08
CA VAL A 150 -14.52 -8.08 -1.15
C VAL A 150 -13.06 -7.67 -1.19
N ILE A 151 -12.18 -8.63 -1.46
CA ILE A 151 -10.75 -8.41 -1.62
C ILE A 151 -10.33 -8.77 -3.04
N LEU A 152 -9.70 -7.83 -3.73
CA LEU A 152 -9.05 -8.07 -5.00
C LEU A 152 -7.65 -8.63 -4.77
N LEU A 153 -7.38 -9.76 -5.42
CA LEU A 153 -6.10 -10.43 -5.45
C LEU A 153 -5.61 -10.44 -6.89
N ASN A 154 -4.48 -9.80 -7.15
CA ASN A 154 -3.91 -9.70 -8.48
C ASN A 154 -2.47 -10.18 -8.45
N GLY A 155 -2.09 -11.16 -9.26
CA GLY A 155 -0.69 -11.60 -9.26
C GLY A 155 -0.23 -12.35 -10.49
N LEU A 156 1.10 -12.39 -10.62
CA LEU A 156 1.84 -13.14 -11.64
C LEU A 156 2.19 -14.53 -11.11
N THR A 157 1.72 -15.58 -11.79
CA THR A 157 2.07 -16.96 -11.45
C THR A 157 3.37 -17.35 -12.14
N SER A 158 4.20 -18.19 -11.51
CA SER A 158 5.42 -18.70 -12.14
C SER A 158 5.14 -19.47 -13.44
N SER A 159 3.93 -19.99 -13.59
CA SER A 159 3.45 -20.76 -14.74
C SER A 159 2.78 -19.94 -15.84
N SER A 160 2.50 -18.64 -15.63
CA SER A 160 1.80 -17.81 -16.60
C SER A 160 2.45 -16.43 -16.70
N PRO A 161 2.85 -15.99 -17.90
CA PRO A 161 3.44 -14.67 -18.08
C PRO A 161 2.39 -13.55 -17.94
N LYS A 162 1.10 -13.87 -17.89
CA LYS A 162 0.01 -12.91 -17.77
C LYS A 162 -0.53 -12.90 -16.34
N PRO A 163 -0.66 -11.70 -15.73
CA PRO A 163 -1.27 -11.59 -14.40
C PRO A 163 -2.75 -11.99 -14.48
N ARG A 164 -3.30 -12.38 -13.33
CA ARG A 164 -4.71 -12.76 -13.19
C ARG A 164 -5.34 -12.02 -12.03
N THR A 165 -6.61 -11.66 -12.18
CA THR A 165 -7.42 -11.07 -11.11
C THR A 165 -8.36 -12.11 -10.52
N TYR A 166 -8.38 -12.17 -9.20
CA TYR A 166 -9.34 -12.91 -8.40
C TYR A 166 -10.00 -11.97 -7.41
N LEU A 167 -11.27 -12.22 -7.11
CA LEU A 167 -12.02 -11.58 -6.04
C LEU A 167 -12.27 -12.61 -4.97
N TYR A 168 -11.92 -12.28 -3.73
CA TYR A 168 -12.20 -13.08 -2.56
C TYR A 168 -13.31 -12.42 -1.76
N ASP A 169 -14.45 -13.10 -1.70
CA ASP A 169 -15.59 -12.74 -0.87
C ASP A 169 -15.35 -13.28 0.54
N THR A 170 -15.12 -12.37 1.47
CA THR A 170 -14.77 -12.69 2.87
C THR A 170 -15.97 -13.15 3.69
N GLU A 171 -17.19 -12.80 3.29
CA GLU A 171 -18.42 -13.21 3.96
C GLU A 171 -18.74 -14.66 3.60
N HIS A 172 -18.69 -14.97 2.31
CA HIS A 172 -19.01 -16.31 1.79
C HIS A 172 -17.81 -17.24 1.70
N ASN A 173 -16.61 -16.76 2.05
CA ASN A 173 -15.34 -17.48 1.92
C ASN A 173 -15.17 -18.09 0.51
N ALA A 174 -15.45 -17.30 -0.53
CA ALA A 174 -15.55 -17.79 -1.89
C ALA A 174 -14.67 -16.98 -2.85
N PHE A 175 -14.00 -17.68 -3.76
CA PHE A 175 -13.25 -17.05 -4.84
C PHE A 175 -14.11 -16.88 -6.09
N THR A 176 -13.96 -15.73 -6.74
CA THR A 176 -14.44 -15.48 -8.09
C THR A 176 -13.24 -15.11 -8.97
N ARG A 177 -13.05 -15.79 -10.10
CA ARG A 177 -11.98 -15.42 -11.04
C ARG A 177 -12.50 -14.44 -12.08
N ASP A 178 -11.79 -13.34 -12.28
CA ASP A 178 -12.08 -12.41 -13.37
C ASP A 178 -11.30 -12.87 -14.61
N LEU A 179 -12.01 -13.17 -15.69
CA LEU A 179 -11.42 -13.66 -16.94
C LEU A 179 -11.04 -12.53 -17.90
N ARG A 180 -11.38 -11.27 -17.58
CA ARG A 180 -10.97 -10.11 -18.37
C ARG A 180 -9.45 -9.92 -18.31
N ASP A 181 -8.91 -9.29 -19.35
CA ASP A 181 -7.49 -9.02 -19.43
C ASP A 181 -7.04 -8.18 -18.23
N THR A 182 -5.95 -8.63 -17.63
CA THR A 182 -5.40 -8.06 -16.41
C THR A 182 -4.07 -7.39 -16.76
N PRO A 183 -3.88 -6.10 -16.44
CA PRO A 183 -2.63 -5.41 -16.67
C PRO A 183 -1.57 -5.85 -15.66
N SER A 184 -0.30 -5.74 -16.05
CA SER A 184 0.81 -5.83 -15.11
C SER A 184 1.08 -4.43 -14.56
N TYR A 185 1.12 -4.28 -13.24
CA TYR A 185 1.37 -3.02 -12.57
C TYR A 185 2.31 -3.20 -11.38
N LYS A 186 2.89 -2.08 -10.91
CA LYS A 186 3.89 -2.07 -9.84
C LYS A 186 3.31 -1.62 -8.51
N THR A 187 2.37 -0.68 -8.54
CA THR A 187 1.73 -0.13 -7.35
C THR A 187 0.29 0.28 -7.66
N HIS A 188 -0.50 0.49 -6.63
CA HIS A 188 -1.91 0.82 -6.77
C HIS A 188 -2.38 1.71 -5.62
N ALA A 189 -3.54 2.33 -5.80
CA ALA A 189 -4.28 3.03 -4.76
C ALA A 189 -5.78 2.74 -4.94
N LEU A 190 -6.54 2.72 -3.84
CA LEU A 190 -8.00 2.57 -3.88
C LEU A 190 -8.67 3.93 -3.61
N VAL A 191 -9.41 4.44 -4.59
CA VAL A 191 -10.16 5.70 -4.48
C VAL A 191 -11.63 5.41 -4.77
N CYS A 192 -12.50 5.68 -3.80
CA CYS A 192 -13.96 5.57 -3.97
C CYS A 192 -14.43 4.22 -4.58
N GLY A 193 -13.87 3.10 -4.11
CA GLY A 193 -14.22 1.75 -4.61
C GLY A 193 -13.65 1.41 -6.00
N ARG A 194 -12.81 2.28 -6.57
CA ARG A 194 -12.08 2.06 -7.82
C ARG A 194 -10.60 1.88 -7.50
N VAL A 195 -10.00 0.82 -8.03
CA VAL A 195 -8.54 0.64 -7.95
C VAL A 195 -7.91 1.46 -9.06
N HIS A 196 -6.89 2.22 -8.74
CA HIS A 196 -5.98 2.86 -9.70
C HIS A 196 -4.66 2.11 -9.64
N ALA A 197 -4.22 1.55 -10.76
CA ALA A 197 -3.03 0.74 -10.88
C ALA A 197 -2.02 1.41 -11.82
N PHE A 198 -0.76 1.48 -11.39
CA PHE A 198 0.30 2.19 -12.10
C PHE A 198 1.41 1.22 -12.50
N ALA A 199 1.63 1.09 -13.80
CA ALA A 199 2.66 0.24 -14.36
C ALA A 199 4.04 0.90 -14.36
N SER A 200 5.09 0.07 -14.44
CA SER A 200 6.48 0.55 -14.45
C SER A 200 6.81 1.44 -15.65
N ASN A 201 6.07 1.28 -16.75
CA ASN A 201 6.18 2.09 -17.97
C ASN A 201 5.28 3.34 -17.94
N GLY A 202 4.67 3.69 -16.80
CA GLY A 202 3.79 4.85 -16.67
C GLY A 202 2.35 4.64 -17.14
N ALA A 203 1.99 3.48 -17.66
CA ALA A 203 0.59 3.19 -17.99
C ALA A 203 -0.27 3.18 -16.71
N HIS A 204 -1.44 3.80 -16.79
CA HIS A 204 -2.41 3.92 -15.72
C HIS A 204 -3.68 3.13 -16.08
N PHE A 205 -4.08 2.24 -15.20
CA PHE A 205 -5.29 1.45 -15.33
C PHE A 205 -6.22 1.69 -14.16
N THR A 206 -7.52 1.54 -14.39
CA THR A 206 -8.52 1.50 -13.33
C THR A 206 -9.21 0.15 -13.28
N TYR A 207 -9.66 -0.29 -12.10
CA TYR A 207 -10.48 -1.48 -11.93
C TYR A 207 -11.72 -1.21 -11.09
N THR A 208 -12.85 -1.78 -11.55
CA THR A 208 -14.06 -1.98 -10.75
C THR A 208 -14.58 -3.39 -10.99
N VAL A 209 -15.31 -3.98 -10.04
CA VAL A 209 -15.88 -5.33 -10.21
C VAL A 209 -16.78 -5.40 -11.45
N LYS A 210 -17.59 -4.36 -11.67
CA LYS A 210 -18.51 -4.28 -12.81
C LYS A 210 -17.77 -4.07 -14.13
N GLY A 211 -16.86 -3.09 -14.20
CA GLY A 211 -16.20 -2.68 -15.43
C GLY A 211 -14.95 -3.49 -15.81
N GLY A 212 -14.33 -4.19 -14.86
CA GLY A 212 -13.04 -4.83 -15.08
C GLY A 212 -11.92 -3.80 -15.15
N TRP A 213 -10.81 -4.18 -15.79
CA TRP A 213 -9.68 -3.29 -16.02
C TRP A 213 -9.92 -2.39 -17.24
N VAL A 214 -9.67 -1.09 -17.07
CA VAL A 214 -9.74 -0.07 -18.14
C VAL A 214 -8.44 0.70 -18.16
N SER A 215 -7.93 1.02 -19.35
CA SER A 215 -6.76 1.89 -19.51
C SER A 215 -7.19 3.35 -19.45
N GLU A 216 -6.55 4.15 -18.59
CA GLU A 216 -6.71 5.61 -18.51
C GLU A 216 -5.61 6.34 -19.32
N GLY A 217 -4.73 5.59 -19.98
CA GLY A 217 -3.63 6.14 -20.77
C GLY A 217 -2.30 6.16 -20.02
N MET A 218 -1.45 7.13 -20.37
CA MET A 218 -0.08 7.25 -19.86
C MET A 218 0.02 8.43 -18.90
N LEU A 219 0.74 8.25 -17.79
CA LEU A 219 1.15 9.36 -16.94
C LEU A 219 2.16 10.27 -17.69
N PRO A 220 2.24 11.57 -17.35
CA PRO A 220 3.27 12.45 -17.88
C PRO A 220 4.69 11.93 -17.60
N ASP A 221 5.62 12.13 -18.53
CA ASP A 221 7.00 11.61 -18.46
C ASP A 221 7.75 11.96 -17.15
N GLY A 222 7.44 13.12 -16.57
CA GLY A 222 8.01 13.55 -15.29
C GLY A 222 7.62 12.71 -14.07
N VAL A 223 6.50 11.98 -14.15
CA VAL A 223 5.88 11.26 -13.02
C VAL A 223 6.33 9.80 -12.94
N GLN A 224 6.72 9.22 -14.08
CA GLN A 224 7.12 7.81 -14.18
C GLN A 224 8.62 7.57 -13.87
N PRO A 225 9.01 6.39 -13.35
CA PRO A 225 8.16 5.31 -12.87
C PRO A 225 7.62 5.61 -11.46
N VAL A 226 6.37 5.22 -11.20
CA VAL A 226 5.76 5.33 -9.87
C VAL A 226 6.25 4.16 -9.00
N SER A 227 6.88 4.45 -7.86
CA SER A 227 7.35 3.44 -6.90
C SER A 227 6.27 3.06 -5.89
N ARG A 228 5.40 4.01 -5.52
CA ARG A 228 4.30 3.83 -4.58
C ARG A 228 3.15 4.78 -4.94
N ALA A 229 1.92 4.35 -4.69
CA ALA A 229 0.74 5.19 -4.77
C ALA A 229 -0.06 5.12 -3.46
N GLU A 230 -0.66 6.22 -3.05
CA GLU A 230 -1.50 6.28 -1.84
C GLU A 230 -2.72 7.17 -2.07
N ALA A 231 -3.90 6.68 -1.69
CA ALA A 231 -5.13 7.43 -1.82
C ALA A 231 -5.28 8.49 -0.70
N PHE A 232 -5.71 9.69 -1.09
CA PHE A 232 -5.96 10.80 -0.19
C PHE A 232 -7.28 11.49 -0.57
N GLY A 233 -8.39 10.91 -0.10
CA GLY A 233 -9.72 11.30 -0.58
C GLY A 233 -9.87 10.92 -2.04
N ARG A 234 -10.18 11.89 -2.90
CA ARG A 234 -10.22 11.69 -4.36
C ARG A 234 -8.85 11.75 -5.04
N LEU A 235 -7.84 12.25 -4.33
CA LEU A 235 -6.50 12.46 -4.87
C LEU A 235 -5.66 11.20 -4.67
N ILE A 236 -4.64 11.03 -5.50
CA ILE A 236 -3.63 9.98 -5.35
C ILE A 236 -2.26 10.63 -5.24
N LEU A 237 -1.55 10.30 -4.17
CA LEU A 237 -0.15 10.66 -4.00
C LEU A 237 0.70 9.64 -4.75
N LEU A 238 1.41 10.09 -5.77
CA LEU A 238 2.31 9.28 -6.60
C LEU A 238 3.75 9.55 -6.18
N PHE A 239 4.38 8.54 -5.60
CA PHE A 239 5.76 8.59 -5.17
C PHE A 239 6.64 8.09 -6.31
N LYS A 240 7.67 8.86 -6.64
CA LYS A 240 8.68 8.52 -7.63
C LYS A 240 10.03 8.52 -6.94
N TRP A 241 10.76 7.43 -7.07
CA TRP A 241 12.16 7.35 -6.68
C TRP A 241 13.05 7.56 -7.90
N ASN A 242 13.94 8.55 -7.86
CA ASN A 242 15.11 8.60 -8.73
C ASN A 242 16.37 8.31 -7.90
N SER A 243 17.52 8.04 -8.54
CA SER A 243 18.74 7.55 -7.88
C SER A 243 19.21 8.36 -6.65
N HIS A 244 18.73 9.58 -6.44
CA HIS A 244 19.13 10.43 -5.30
C HIS A 244 17.98 11.19 -4.60
N ARG A 245 16.75 11.15 -5.12
CA ARG A 245 15.62 11.97 -4.63
C ARG A 245 14.29 11.26 -4.83
N GLU A 246 13.46 11.40 -3.81
CA GLU A 246 12.05 11.03 -3.88
C GLU A 246 11.18 12.26 -4.20
N TYR A 247 10.26 12.12 -5.15
CA TYR A 247 9.28 13.16 -5.50
C TYR A 247 7.87 12.67 -5.22
N ILE A 248 7.01 13.58 -4.79
CA ILE A 248 5.58 13.34 -4.66
C ILE A 248 4.88 14.15 -5.73
N HIS A 249 4.05 13.47 -6.51
CA HIS A 249 3.04 14.11 -7.34
C HIS A 249 1.67 13.86 -6.74
N VAL A 250 0.75 14.79 -6.98
CA VAL A 250 -0.67 14.64 -6.67
C VAL A 250 -1.39 14.44 -7.99
N TYR A 251 -2.12 13.34 -8.11
CA TYR A 251 -2.97 13.02 -9.25
C TYR A 251 -4.43 13.15 -8.84
N ASP A 252 -5.24 13.84 -9.63
CA ASP A 252 -6.69 13.89 -9.43
C ASP A 252 -7.41 12.87 -10.29
N THR A 253 -8.19 12.03 -9.61
CA THR A 253 -8.97 10.97 -10.27
C THR A 253 -10.16 11.49 -11.06
N ILE A 254 -10.54 12.76 -10.91
CA ILE A 254 -11.62 13.39 -11.69
C ILE A 254 -11.09 14.00 -12.97
N SER A 255 -10.13 14.93 -12.87
CA SER A 255 -9.64 15.66 -14.05
C SER A 255 -8.51 14.92 -14.79
N GLY A 256 -7.86 13.94 -14.14
CA GLY A 256 -6.68 13.26 -14.67
C GLY A 256 -5.39 14.08 -14.58
N ASP A 257 -5.45 15.29 -14.01
CA ASP A 257 -4.28 16.16 -13.88
C ASP A 257 -3.30 15.64 -12.84
N CYS A 258 -2.02 15.92 -13.07
CA CYS A 258 -0.94 15.53 -12.19
C CYS A 258 -0.01 16.72 -11.93
N ILE A 259 0.17 17.09 -10.67
CA ILE A 259 1.04 18.18 -10.26
C ILE A 259 2.12 17.69 -9.30
N LYS A 260 3.31 18.25 -9.39
CA LYS A 260 4.38 17.99 -8.43
C LYS A 260 4.10 18.75 -7.12
N LEU A 261 3.99 18.02 -6.00
CA LEU A 261 3.72 18.58 -4.68
C LEU A 261 4.95 19.28 -4.10
N VAL A 262 6.09 18.59 -4.19
CA VAL A 262 7.32 18.96 -3.50
C VAL A 262 8.48 18.65 -4.44
N ASP A 263 9.27 19.67 -4.76
CA ASP A 263 10.68 19.44 -5.00
C ASP A 263 11.25 19.04 -3.65
N SER A 264 11.69 17.79 -3.52
CA SER A 264 12.45 17.33 -2.36
C SER A 264 13.38 18.48 -1.93
N PRO A 265 13.25 18.98 -0.69
CA PRO A 265 13.93 20.19 -0.24
C PRO A 265 15.37 20.11 -0.72
N ARG A 266 15.83 21.11 -1.48
CA ARG A 266 17.19 21.11 -2.01
C ARG A 266 18.15 21.13 -0.83
N CYS A 267 18.56 19.94 -0.42
CA CYS A 267 19.77 19.77 0.34
C CYS A 267 20.81 19.34 -0.68
N ASP A 268 21.70 20.27 -1.03
CA ASP A 268 22.65 20.10 -2.11
C ASP A 268 23.68 18.97 -1.84
N LYS A 269 23.59 18.29 -0.69
CA LYS A 269 24.53 17.26 -0.24
C LYS A 269 23.91 16.03 0.45
N GLU A 270 22.58 15.93 0.58
CA GLU A 270 21.96 14.85 1.37
C GLU A 270 20.97 14.01 0.55
N PHE A 271 20.94 12.71 0.83
CA PHE A 271 19.89 11.84 0.33
C PHE A 271 18.62 12.11 1.14
N VAL A 272 17.55 12.49 0.44
CA VAL A 272 16.27 12.82 1.05
C VAL A 272 15.29 11.70 0.75
N SER A 273 14.78 11.06 1.80
CA SER A 273 13.75 10.01 1.68
C SER A 273 12.50 10.44 2.41
N ILE A 274 11.35 10.21 1.79
CA ILE A 274 10.06 10.39 2.43
C ILE A 274 9.85 9.21 3.36
N THR A 275 10.06 9.46 4.65
CA THR A 275 9.95 8.41 5.66
C THR A 275 8.51 8.10 6.02
N ARG A 276 7.61 9.10 5.89
CA ARG A 276 6.22 8.96 6.32
C ARG A 276 5.29 9.91 5.58
N VAL A 277 4.12 9.40 5.22
CA VAL A 277 2.98 10.21 4.80
C VAL A 277 1.79 9.87 5.67
N VAL A 278 1.14 10.89 6.20
CA VAL A 278 0.09 10.76 7.20
C VAL A 278 -1.07 11.66 6.87
N ARG A 279 -2.25 11.06 6.77
CA ARG A 279 -3.51 11.80 6.72
C ARG A 279 -3.92 12.27 8.13
N VAL A 280 -3.90 13.58 8.34
CA VAL A 280 -4.39 14.25 9.54
C VAL A 280 -5.78 14.83 9.24
N GLY A 281 -6.83 14.11 9.63
CA GLY A 281 -8.21 14.51 9.33
C GLY A 281 -8.55 14.43 7.84
N HIS A 282 -9.53 15.24 7.39
CA HIS A 282 -10.04 15.13 6.02
C HIS A 282 -9.23 15.89 4.97
N ARG A 283 -8.46 16.90 5.38
CA ARG A 283 -7.81 17.87 4.48
C ARG A 283 -6.32 18.04 4.67
N ILE A 284 -5.75 17.49 5.74
CA ILE A 284 -4.34 17.75 6.07
C ILE A 284 -3.51 16.50 5.77
N LEU A 285 -2.42 16.70 5.07
CA LEU A 285 -1.39 15.71 4.81
C LEU A 285 -0.13 16.13 5.55
N LYS A 286 0.35 15.29 6.47
CA LYS A 286 1.66 15.44 7.08
C LYS A 286 2.67 14.54 6.38
N LEU A 287 3.78 15.11 5.97
CA LEU A 287 4.88 14.46 5.27
C LEU A 287 6.13 14.54 6.15
N ASP A 288 6.61 13.42 6.68
CA ASP A 288 7.88 13.38 7.41
C ASP A 288 9.00 12.97 6.46
N VAL A 289 9.97 13.86 6.30
CA VAL A 289 11.13 13.70 5.42
C VAL A 289 12.37 13.45 6.28
N GLY A 290 13.09 12.38 5.98
CA GLY A 290 14.35 12.03 6.62
C GLY A 290 15.54 12.39 5.75
N PHE A 291 16.61 12.85 6.38
CA PHE A 291 17.88 13.19 5.74
C PHE A 291 18.94 12.14 6.09
N LEU A 292 19.63 11.65 5.08
CA LEU A 292 20.71 10.68 5.19
C LEU A 292 22.05 11.36 4.96
N GLN A 293 23.04 11.04 5.79
CA GLN A 293 24.40 11.58 5.66
C GLN A 293 25.03 11.24 4.29
N PRO A 294 25.70 12.20 3.64
CA PRO A 294 26.58 11.91 2.51
C PRO A 294 27.73 10.99 2.95
N GLY A 295 27.69 9.74 2.49
CA GLY A 295 28.73 8.73 2.77
C GLY A 295 28.18 7.35 3.12
N GLN A 296 27.00 7.28 3.76
CA GLN A 296 26.40 5.99 4.15
C GLN A 296 25.77 5.20 2.98
N HIS A 297 25.53 5.85 1.84
CA HIS A 297 24.88 5.24 0.68
C HIS A 297 25.85 4.55 -0.30
N ARG A 298 27.16 4.83 -0.26
CA ARG A 298 28.07 4.38 -1.33
C ARG A 298 28.45 2.90 -1.24
N ASP A 299 28.43 2.31 -0.05
CA ASP A 299 28.92 0.95 0.18
C ASP A 299 27.84 -0.03 0.69
N THR A 300 26.60 0.42 0.86
CA THR A 300 25.48 -0.47 1.22
C THR A 300 24.92 -1.12 -0.06
N PRO A 301 24.99 -2.46 -0.20
CA PRO A 301 24.32 -3.15 -1.28
C PRO A 301 22.83 -2.78 -1.27
N GLN A 302 22.20 -2.64 -2.44
CA GLN A 302 20.75 -2.39 -2.59
C GLN A 302 19.94 -3.35 -1.69
N GLY A 303 19.62 -2.95 -0.46
CA GLY A 303 18.95 -3.81 0.51
C GLY A 303 19.43 -3.71 1.96
N GLU A 304 20.61 -3.18 2.26
CA GLU A 304 21.04 -2.97 3.65
C GLU A 304 20.52 -1.65 4.23
N ARG A 305 20.05 -1.75 5.47
CA ARG A 305 19.22 -0.77 6.18
C ARG A 305 19.99 0.49 6.54
N LEU A 306 19.39 1.65 6.28
CA LEU A 306 19.88 2.93 6.77
C LEU A 306 19.18 3.25 8.10
N ASP A 307 19.76 2.81 9.21
CA ASP A 307 19.29 3.11 10.57
C ASP A 307 19.74 4.50 11.07
N GLY A 308 20.34 5.34 10.22
CA GLY A 308 20.97 6.61 10.59
C GLY A 308 20.42 7.85 9.89
N PHE A 309 19.14 8.18 10.08
CA PHE A 309 18.64 9.50 9.67
C PHE A 309 19.11 10.55 10.68
N GLU A 310 19.95 11.50 10.26
CA GLU A 310 20.49 12.57 11.11
C GLU A 310 19.43 13.62 11.50
N GLY A 311 18.41 13.78 10.66
CA GLY A 311 17.35 14.75 10.87
C GLY A 311 16.05 14.26 10.28
N ARG A 312 14.94 14.73 10.88
CA ARG A 312 13.59 14.60 10.32
C ARG A 312 12.94 15.97 10.28
N VAL A 313 12.37 16.31 9.13
CA VAL A 313 11.56 17.52 8.96
C VAL A 313 10.15 17.10 8.60
N GLY A 314 9.18 17.54 9.39
CA GLY A 314 7.76 17.39 9.10
C GLY A 314 7.26 18.56 8.24
N TYR A 315 6.55 18.26 7.17
CA TYR A 315 5.82 19.22 6.36
C TYR A 315 4.32 18.98 6.53
N MET A 316 3.53 20.04 6.62
CA MET A 316 2.07 19.96 6.65
C MET A 316 1.50 20.65 5.42
N TYR A 317 0.67 19.92 4.68
CA TYR A 317 -0.07 20.42 3.53
C TYR A 317 -1.55 20.40 3.85
N THR A 318 -2.22 21.51 3.61
CA THR A 318 -3.68 21.59 3.74
C THR A 318 -4.29 21.70 2.36
N LEU A 319 -5.22 20.80 2.03
CA LEU A 319 -6.01 20.88 0.82
C LEU A 319 -6.92 22.09 0.88
N ASN A 320 -6.93 22.86 -0.20
CA ASN A 320 -7.88 23.93 -0.36
C ASN A 320 -9.32 23.36 -0.33
N PRO A 321 -10.21 23.87 0.55
CA PRO A 321 -11.60 23.41 0.65
C PRO A 321 -12.37 23.45 -0.67
N ALA A 322 -12.03 24.38 -1.57
CA ALA A 322 -12.66 24.49 -2.88
C ALA A 322 -12.47 23.24 -3.75
N LEU A 323 -11.46 22.41 -3.46
CA LEU A 323 -11.21 21.15 -4.17
C LEU A 323 -12.10 20.00 -3.70
N LEU A 324 -12.89 20.17 -2.64
CA LEU A 324 -13.84 19.15 -2.21
C LEU A 324 -15.14 19.19 -3.01
N TYR A 325 -15.32 20.20 -3.87
CA TYR A 325 -16.50 20.39 -4.72
C TYR A 325 -16.06 20.62 -6.18
N PRO A 326 -16.10 19.59 -7.05
CA PRO A 326 -15.63 19.72 -8.42
C PRO A 326 -16.60 20.55 -9.27
N SER A 327 -16.08 21.54 -9.99
CA SER A 327 -16.60 21.87 -11.32
C SER A 327 -15.53 21.50 -12.34
N GLU A 328 -15.93 21.04 -13.53
CA GLU A 328 -15.01 20.75 -14.64
C GLU A 328 -14.17 21.99 -15.05
N GLU A 329 -14.62 23.18 -14.69
CA GLU A 329 -13.99 24.47 -14.98
C GLU A 329 -12.93 24.91 -13.96
N MET A 330 -12.82 24.27 -12.78
CA MET A 330 -11.83 24.66 -11.78
C MET A 330 -10.47 24.02 -12.05
N GLY A 331 -9.67 24.69 -12.88
CA GLY A 331 -8.24 24.41 -13.01
C GLY A 331 -7.47 24.56 -11.70
N TRP A 332 -6.34 23.84 -11.58
CA TRP A 332 -5.48 23.61 -10.40
C TRP A 332 -4.83 24.84 -9.74
N GLY A 333 -5.29 26.06 -10.00
CA GLY A 333 -4.61 27.31 -9.66
C GLY A 333 -4.21 27.49 -8.19
N ARG A 334 -4.79 26.76 -7.21
CA ARG A 334 -4.41 26.81 -5.78
C ARG A 334 -4.73 25.52 -5.03
N VAL A 335 -4.07 24.43 -5.42
CA VAL A 335 -4.46 23.09 -4.94
C VAL A 335 -4.04 22.82 -3.50
N LEU A 336 -2.89 23.34 -3.11
CA LEU A 336 -2.40 23.19 -1.73
C LEU A 336 -1.98 24.55 -1.22
N GLU A 337 -2.50 24.88 -0.05
CA GLU A 337 -1.92 25.94 0.74
C GLU A 337 -0.82 25.31 1.59
N TRP A 338 0.41 25.71 1.31
CA TRP A 338 1.55 25.37 2.15
C TRP A 338 1.45 26.20 3.42
N ASP A 339 1.28 25.55 4.58
CA ASP A 339 1.40 26.22 5.86
C ASP A 339 2.88 26.26 6.28
N LYS A 340 3.52 27.43 6.18
CA LYS A 340 4.95 27.60 6.52
C LYS A 340 5.20 27.69 8.03
N SER A 341 4.17 27.64 8.87
CA SER A 341 4.24 28.16 10.24
C SER A 341 4.71 27.19 11.33
N ARG A 342 5.02 25.92 11.02
CA ARG A 342 5.51 24.96 12.03
C ARG A 342 6.81 24.27 11.59
N ARG A 343 7.93 25.00 11.68
CA ARG A 343 9.16 24.33 12.13
C ARG A 343 8.88 23.90 13.56
N ASP A 344 8.84 22.59 13.79
CA ASP A 344 8.76 22.05 15.15
C ASP A 344 9.84 22.75 15.99
N GLY A 345 9.40 23.53 16.98
CA GLY A 345 10.26 24.32 17.87
C GLY A 345 11.09 23.42 18.76
N ARG A 346 12.06 22.71 18.17
CA ARG A 346 13.22 22.20 18.89
C ARG A 346 14.27 23.29 18.82
N GLY A 347 14.49 23.90 19.98
CA GLY A 347 15.24 25.13 20.17
C GLY A 347 16.66 25.11 19.62
N GLU A 348 17.12 26.31 19.31
CA GLU A 348 18.51 26.72 19.57
C GLU A 348 18.83 26.63 21.06
#